data_AF-A0A935R7F4-F1
#
_entry.id   AF-A0A935R7F4-F1
#
_cell.length_a   1.000
_cell.length_b   1.000
_cell.length_c   1.000
_cell.angle_alpha   90.00
_cell.angle_beta   90.00
_cell.angle_gamma   90.00
#
_symmetry.space_group_name_H-M   'P 1'
#
loop_
_entity.id
_entity.type
_entity.pdbx_description
1 polymer ?
#
loop_
_entity_poly.entity_id
_entity_poly.type
_entity_poly.pdbx_seq_one_letter_code
_entity_poly.pdbx_strand_id
1 'polypeptide(L)'
;MWLQHTRRRKIHDATSLYFRVAMLSLLAFAVSAAAIFLLPEIAADPRSAIWLGVLALAGVFVSAITGMMYKIVPFLNWLHLQRLGAPLSAVPNMKKMITAEAMTGQLRLHVLALLLLLAAVWLPGLSRLAGVAFAASCAWLGWNLVAAVRRYLDFRDRIRASGFGSLMVICLPLTPIRPLAERS
;
A
#
# COMPACT_ATOMS: atom_id res chain seq x y z
N MET A 1 11.10 1.38 -30.15
CA MET A 1 10.01 0.88 -29.28
C MET A 1 10.15 -0.58 -28.84
N TRP A 2 11.15 -1.36 -29.29
CA TRP A 2 11.30 -2.78 -28.92
C TRP A 2 11.91 -3.01 -27.52
N LEU A 3 12.74 -2.08 -27.04
CA LEU A 3 13.41 -2.15 -25.73
C LEU A 3 12.48 -1.93 -24.51
N GLN A 4 11.30 -1.35 -24.71
CA GLN A 4 10.33 -1.15 -23.62
C GLN A 4 9.51 -2.42 -23.33
N HIS A 5 9.42 -3.34 -24.29
CA HIS A 5 8.64 -4.58 -24.17
C HIS A 5 9.40 -5.68 -23.41
N THR A 6 10.72 -5.70 -23.52
CA THR A 6 11.58 -6.78 -23.00
C THR A 6 11.90 -6.64 -21.51
N ARG A 7 11.64 -5.47 -20.91
CA ARG A 7 11.85 -5.21 -19.46
C ARG A 7 10.58 -5.30 -18.62
N ARG A 8 9.56 -6.06 -19.04
CA ARG A 8 8.50 -6.50 -18.11
C ARG A 8 9.07 -7.51 -17.11
N ARG A 9 9.91 -7.05 -16.17
CA ARG A 9 10.01 -7.71 -14.86
C ARG A 9 8.58 -7.77 -14.35
N LYS A 10 8.00 -8.97 -14.32
CA LYS A 10 6.70 -9.29 -13.74
C LYS A 10 6.81 -9.09 -12.22
N ILE A 11 6.95 -7.83 -11.81
CA ILE A 11 6.81 -7.43 -10.42
C ILE A 11 5.33 -7.60 -10.16
N HIS A 12 4.97 -8.56 -9.29
CA HIS A 12 3.61 -8.70 -8.77
C HIS A 12 3.26 -7.40 -8.04
N ASP A 13 2.75 -6.43 -8.78
CA ASP A 13 2.40 -5.11 -8.29
C ASP A 13 0.99 -5.25 -7.73
N ALA A 14 0.87 -5.54 -6.43
CA ALA A 14 -0.42 -5.71 -5.75
C ALA A 14 -1.36 -4.53 -6.01
N THR A 15 -0.80 -3.33 -6.22
CA THR A 15 -1.48 -2.13 -6.72
C THR A 15 -2.35 -2.40 -7.95
N SER A 16 -1.84 -3.12 -8.94
CA SER A 16 -2.56 -3.42 -10.17
C SER A 16 -3.80 -4.28 -9.94
N LEU A 17 -3.78 -5.15 -8.93
CA LEU A 17 -4.95 -5.95 -8.54
C LEU A 17 -6.03 -5.07 -7.90
N TYR A 18 -5.66 -4.13 -7.03
CA TYR A 18 -6.61 -3.15 -6.47
C TYR A 18 -7.28 -2.31 -7.58
N PHE A 19 -6.51 -1.86 -8.57
CA PHE A 19 -7.07 -1.13 -9.72
C PHE A 19 -8.01 -1.98 -10.57
N ARG A 20 -7.69 -3.27 -10.77
CA ARG A 20 -8.61 -4.20 -11.46
C ARG A 20 -9.92 -4.36 -10.71
N VAL A 21 -9.87 -4.51 -9.38
CA VAL A 21 -11.08 -4.57 -8.54
C VAL A 21 -11.88 -3.27 -8.63
N ALA A 22 -11.22 -2.11 -8.60
CA ALA A 22 -11.88 -0.81 -8.77
C ALA A 22 -12.56 -0.69 -10.14
N MET A 23 -11.91 -1.10 -11.23
CA MET A 23 -12.47 -1.08 -12.59
C MET A 23 -13.63 -2.06 -12.76
N LEU A 24 -13.52 -3.26 -12.21
CA LEU A 24 -14.63 -4.22 -12.20
C LEU A 24 -15.84 -3.67 -11.41
N SER A 25 -15.58 -3.05 -10.26
CA SER A 25 -16.64 -2.42 -9.45
C SER A 25 -17.27 -1.23 -10.16
N LEU A 26 -16.47 -0.43 -10.89
CA LEU A 26 -16.96 0.69 -11.69
C LEU A 26 -17.82 0.22 -12.87
N LEU A 27 -17.40 -0.85 -13.54
CA LEU A 27 -18.18 -1.46 -14.62
C LEU A 27 -19.49 -2.03 -14.08
N ALA A 28 -19.44 -2.75 -12.94
CA ALA A 28 -20.64 -3.24 -12.27
C ALA A 28 -21.57 -2.09 -11.85
N PHE A 29 -21.02 -0.98 -11.35
CA PHE A 29 -21.78 0.23 -11.04
C PHE A 29 -22.45 0.82 -12.29
N ALA A 30 -21.71 0.98 -13.39
CA ALA A 30 -22.24 1.55 -14.63
C ALA A 30 -23.35 0.67 -15.23
N VAL A 31 -23.16 -0.65 -15.25
CA VAL A 31 -24.16 -1.61 -15.73
C VAL A 31 -25.39 -1.60 -14.82
N SER A 32 -25.20 -1.59 -13.50
CA SER A 32 -26.31 -1.55 -12.54
C SER A 32 -27.08 -0.22 -12.63
N ALA A 33 -26.38 0.90 -12.77
CA ALA A 33 -26.99 2.22 -12.92
C ALA A 33 -27.77 2.34 -14.23
N ALA A 34 -27.23 1.81 -15.34
CA ALA A 34 -27.95 1.73 -16.61
C ALA A 34 -29.21 0.85 -16.50
N ALA A 35 -29.12 -0.31 -15.85
CA ALA A 35 -30.28 -1.19 -15.64
C ALA A 35 -31.37 -0.52 -14.78
N ILE A 36 -31.00 0.18 -13.71
CA ILE A 36 -31.93 0.95 -12.86
C ILE A 36 -32.58 2.09 -13.66
N PHE A 37 -31.81 2.77 -14.52
CA PHE A 37 -32.35 3.83 -15.36
C PHE A 37 -33.35 3.32 -16.41
N LEU A 38 -33.11 2.13 -16.98
CA LEU A 38 -33.98 1.53 -17.99
C LEU A 38 -35.21 0.84 -17.39
N LEU A 39 -35.16 0.40 -16.12
CA LEU A 39 -36.23 -0.37 -15.47
C LEU A 39 -36.78 0.40 -14.26
N PRO A 40 -37.88 1.16 -14.43
CA PRO A 40 -38.44 2.01 -13.36
C PRO A 40 -38.92 1.21 -12.13
N GLU A 41 -39.30 -0.06 -12.31
CA GLU A 41 -39.64 -0.98 -11.22
C GLU A 41 -38.50 -1.18 -10.22
N ILE A 42 -37.24 -1.17 -10.71
CA ILE A 42 -36.05 -1.35 -9.87
C ILE A 42 -35.62 -0.01 -9.25
N ALA A 43 -35.84 1.09 -9.96
CA ALA A 43 -35.57 2.44 -9.46
C ALA A 43 -36.47 2.84 -8.28
N ALA A 44 -37.67 2.25 -8.20
CA ALA A 44 -38.60 2.50 -7.09
C ALA A 44 -38.15 1.86 -5.76
N ASP A 45 -37.29 0.82 -5.79
CA ASP A 45 -36.80 0.17 -4.57
C ASP A 45 -35.63 0.96 -3.94
N PRO A 46 -35.74 1.43 -2.68
CA PRO A 46 -34.66 2.09 -1.96
C PRO A 46 -33.35 1.30 -1.88
N ARG A 47 -33.41 -0.04 -1.99
CA ARG A 47 -32.24 -0.93 -1.96
C ARG A 47 -31.31 -0.72 -3.16
N SER A 48 -31.84 -0.28 -4.30
CA SER A 48 -31.08 -0.02 -5.52
C SER A 48 -30.06 1.12 -5.30
N ALA A 49 -30.46 2.18 -4.60
CA ALA A 49 -29.59 3.30 -4.25
C ALA A 49 -28.47 2.87 -3.28
N ILE A 50 -28.77 2.00 -2.30
CA ILE A 50 -27.79 1.47 -1.35
C ILE A 50 -26.76 0.59 -2.08
N TRP A 51 -27.22 -0.28 -3.00
CA TRP A 51 -26.35 -1.12 -3.82
C TRP A 51 -25.35 -0.30 -4.65
N LEU A 52 -25.84 0.74 -5.33
CA LEU A 52 -25.00 1.67 -6.09
C LEU A 52 -24.01 2.41 -5.18
N GLY A 53 -24.44 2.86 -4.01
CA GLY A 53 -23.58 3.51 -3.01
C GLY A 53 -22.44 2.61 -2.53
N VAL A 54 -22.73 1.33 -2.25
CA VAL A 54 -21.72 0.34 -1.84
C VAL A 54 -20.71 0.10 -2.98
N LEU A 55 -21.17 -0.09 -4.21
CA LEU A 55 -20.29 -0.28 -5.36
C LEU A 55 -19.39 0.93 -5.61
N ALA A 56 -19.95 2.14 -5.56
CA ALA A 56 -19.19 3.37 -5.75
C ALA A 56 -18.16 3.57 -4.63
N LEU A 57 -18.59 3.60 -3.37
CA LEU A 57 -17.72 3.92 -2.25
C LEU A 57 -16.76 2.78 -1.90
N ALA A 58 -17.28 1.61 -1.53
CA ALA A 58 -16.46 0.50 -1.10
C ALA A 58 -15.75 -0.21 -2.27
N GLY A 59 -16.43 -0.32 -3.41
CA GLY A 59 -15.89 -0.98 -4.60
C GLY A 59 -14.88 -0.12 -5.37
N VAL A 60 -15.24 1.10 -5.73
CA VAL A 60 -14.38 1.98 -6.55
C VAL A 60 -13.43 2.81 -5.68
N PHE A 61 -13.97 3.68 -4.82
CA PHE A 61 -13.16 4.66 -4.08
C PHE A 61 -12.17 3.99 -3.13
N VAL A 62 -12.65 3.12 -2.23
CA VAL A 62 -11.79 2.49 -1.22
C VAL A 62 -10.70 1.62 -1.87
N SER A 63 -11.04 0.88 -2.93
CA SER A 63 -10.07 0.06 -3.68
C SER A 63 -9.00 0.92 -4.36
N ALA A 64 -9.39 2.02 -5.02
CA ALA A 64 -8.47 2.92 -5.70
C ALA A 64 -7.54 3.65 -4.72
N ILE A 65 -8.11 4.20 -3.64
CA ILE A 65 -7.36 4.89 -2.58
C ILE A 65 -6.35 3.93 -1.96
N THR A 66 -6.78 2.73 -1.58
CA THR A 66 -5.90 1.71 -0.99
C THR A 66 -4.75 1.35 -1.92
N GLY A 67 -5.03 1.13 -3.20
CA GLY A 67 -4.00 0.84 -4.21
C GLY A 67 -2.95 1.95 -4.30
N MET A 68 -3.39 3.22 -4.34
CA MET A 68 -2.48 4.36 -4.42
C MET A 68 -1.71 4.62 -3.12
N MET A 69 -2.34 4.45 -1.96
CA MET A 69 -1.67 4.55 -0.65
C MET A 69 -0.47 3.62 -0.56
N TYR A 70 -0.61 2.39 -1.05
CA TYR A 70 0.49 1.43 -1.09
C TYR A 70 1.66 1.81 -2.00
N LYS A 71 1.46 2.72 -2.96
CA LYS A 71 2.56 3.30 -3.76
C LYS A 71 3.12 4.57 -3.17
N ILE A 72 2.27 5.44 -2.64
CA ILE A 72 2.67 6.74 -2.09
C ILE A 72 3.52 6.55 -0.83
N VAL A 73 3.11 5.67 0.09
CA VAL A 73 3.82 5.45 1.37
C VAL A 73 5.27 5.02 1.18
N PRO A 74 5.60 3.96 0.42
CA PRO A 74 6.99 3.57 0.23
C PRO A 74 7.79 4.58 -0.61
N PHE A 75 7.13 5.34 -1.50
CA PHE A 75 7.78 6.41 -2.24
C PHE A 75 8.21 7.57 -1.33
N LEU A 76 7.31 8.04 -0.45
CA LEU A 76 7.63 9.08 0.53
C LEU A 76 8.74 8.63 1.48
N ASN A 77 8.68 7.36 1.89
CA ASN A 77 9.70 6.75 2.73
C ASN A 77 11.09 6.79 2.09
N TRP A 78 11.15 6.38 0.84
CA TRP A 78 12.36 6.36 0.03
C TRP A 78 12.90 7.77 -0.24
N LEU A 79 12.04 8.73 -0.54
CA LEU A 79 12.42 10.13 -0.75
C LEU A 79 12.98 10.77 0.52
N HIS A 80 12.36 10.49 1.68
CA HIS A 80 12.85 10.99 2.94
C HIS A 80 14.22 10.40 3.30
N LEU A 81 14.45 9.11 3.07
CA LEU A 81 15.77 8.49 3.28
C LEU A 81 16.87 9.10 2.40
N GLN A 82 16.58 9.42 1.13
CA GLN A 82 17.55 10.13 0.28
C GLN A 82 17.87 11.53 0.78
N ARG A 83 16.87 12.28 1.24
CA ARG A 83 17.09 13.61 1.83
C ARG A 83 17.97 13.55 3.08
N LEU A 84 18.02 12.41 3.77
CA LEU A 84 18.89 12.17 4.92
C LEU A 84 20.31 11.69 4.53
N GLY A 85 20.64 11.59 3.24
CA GLY A 85 21.97 11.19 2.77
C GLY A 85 22.24 9.68 2.84
N ALA A 86 21.21 8.85 3.00
CA ALA A 86 21.40 7.40 3.02
C ALA A 86 21.89 6.89 1.65
N PRO A 87 22.99 6.10 1.59
CA PRO A 87 23.47 5.56 0.33
C PRO A 87 22.41 4.64 -0.31
N LEU A 88 22.23 4.73 -1.63
CA LEU A 88 21.23 3.96 -2.40
C LEU A 88 21.31 2.43 -2.15
N SER A 89 22.47 1.93 -1.71
CA SER A 89 22.74 0.53 -1.37
C SER A 89 22.22 0.10 0.02
N ALA A 90 22.07 1.03 0.96
CA ALA A 90 21.58 0.76 2.31
C ALA A 90 20.07 0.89 2.44
N VAL A 91 19.40 1.51 1.46
CA VAL A 91 17.95 1.67 1.48
C VAL A 91 17.29 0.30 1.30
N PRO A 92 16.55 -0.20 2.30
CA PRO A 92 15.90 -1.51 2.22
C PRO A 92 14.98 -1.53 0.99
N ASN A 93 15.25 -2.46 0.07
CA ASN A 93 14.50 -2.61 -1.17
C ASN A 93 12.99 -2.65 -0.88
N MET A 94 12.17 -1.91 -1.64
CA MET A 94 10.72 -1.74 -1.44
C MET A 94 9.96 -3.05 -1.14
N LYS A 95 10.48 -4.19 -1.60
CA LYS A 95 9.94 -5.55 -1.34
C LYS A 95 10.09 -6.08 0.09
N LYS A 96 10.95 -5.49 0.93
CA LYS A 96 11.16 -5.92 2.33
C LYS A 96 10.35 -5.13 3.36
N MET A 97 9.75 -3.99 2.99
CA MET A 97 8.97 -3.18 3.95
C MET A 97 7.53 -3.65 4.10
N ILE A 98 6.91 -4.11 3.01
CA ILE A 98 5.57 -4.71 3.00
C ILE A 98 5.65 -5.96 2.09
N THR A 99 5.47 -7.14 2.67
CA THR A 99 5.43 -8.39 1.91
C THR A 99 4.19 -8.41 1.02
N ALA A 100 4.36 -8.82 -0.24
CA ALA A 100 3.27 -8.91 -1.21
C ALA A 100 2.13 -9.83 -0.74
N GLU A 101 2.45 -10.80 0.13
CA GLU A 101 1.51 -11.69 0.82
C GLU A 101 0.55 -10.92 1.75
N ALA A 102 1.06 -9.95 2.51
CA ALA A 102 0.22 -9.12 3.39
C ALA A 102 -0.72 -8.20 2.58
N MET A 103 -0.26 -7.68 1.44
CA MET A 103 -1.07 -6.86 0.53
C MET A 103 -2.18 -7.66 -0.15
N THR A 104 -1.88 -8.89 -0.56
CA THR A 104 -2.83 -9.81 -1.21
C THR A 104 -3.82 -10.40 -0.21
N GLY A 105 -3.40 -10.66 1.03
CA GLY A 105 -4.29 -11.02 2.13
C GLY A 105 -5.32 -9.93 2.42
N GLN A 106 -4.89 -8.68 2.55
CA GLN A 106 -5.81 -7.55 2.73
C GLN A 106 -6.73 -7.35 1.52
N LEU A 107 -6.24 -7.59 0.29
CA LEU A 107 -7.08 -7.53 -0.91
C LEU A 107 -8.20 -8.57 -0.86
N ARG A 108 -7.89 -9.80 -0.47
CA ARG A 108 -8.89 -10.87 -0.32
C ARG A 108 -9.93 -10.51 0.73
N LEU A 109 -9.50 -9.95 1.87
CA LEU A 109 -10.42 -9.52 2.93
C LEU A 109 -11.31 -8.35 2.47
N HIS A 110 -10.76 -7.41 1.71
CA HIS A 110 -11.51 -6.30 1.10
C HIS A 110 -12.55 -6.79 0.10
N VAL A 111 -12.17 -7.72 -0.79
CA VAL A 111 -13.10 -8.33 -1.75
C VAL A 111 -14.18 -9.12 -1.02
N LEU A 112 -13.82 -9.89 0.02
CA LEU A 112 -14.79 -10.60 0.84
C LEU A 112 -15.77 -9.64 1.52
N ALA A 113 -15.26 -8.54 2.10
CA ALA A 113 -16.09 -7.50 2.72
C ALA A 113 -17.02 -6.83 1.71
N LEU A 114 -16.54 -6.58 0.49
CA LEU A 114 -17.36 -6.03 -0.59
C LEU A 114 -18.49 -7.00 -0.98
N LEU A 115 -18.19 -8.29 -1.16
CA LEU A 115 -19.20 -9.30 -1.44
C LEU A 115 -20.22 -9.43 -0.31
N LEU A 116 -19.78 -9.36 0.95
CA LEU A 116 -20.64 -9.35 2.12
C LEU A 116 -21.53 -8.10 2.17
N LEU A 117 -21.00 -6.92 1.84
CA LEU A 117 -21.77 -5.68 1.78
C LEU A 117 -22.84 -5.73 0.69
N LEU A 118 -22.51 -6.31 -0.47
CA LEU A 118 -23.48 -6.54 -1.54
C LEU A 118 -24.55 -7.54 -1.12
N ALA A 119 -24.17 -8.68 -0.52
CA ALA A 119 -25.12 -9.66 0.00
C ALA A 119 -26.02 -9.09 1.10
N ALA A 120 -25.50 -8.17 1.93
CA ALA A 120 -26.26 -7.53 3.00
C ALA A 120 -27.41 -6.63 2.50
N VAL A 121 -27.36 -6.15 1.24
CA VAL A 121 -28.46 -5.40 0.63
C VAL A 121 -29.73 -6.26 0.53
N TRP A 122 -29.55 -7.56 0.29
CA TRP A 122 -30.65 -8.52 0.18
C TRP A 122 -30.97 -9.20 1.52
N LEU A 123 -29.95 -9.38 2.36
CA LEU A 123 -30.03 -10.05 3.66
C LEU A 123 -29.62 -9.08 4.78
N PRO A 124 -30.55 -8.32 5.39
CA PRO A 124 -30.21 -7.32 6.39
C PRO A 124 -29.52 -7.90 7.63
N GLY A 125 -29.70 -9.19 7.92
CA GLY A 125 -28.99 -9.90 8.99
C GLY A 125 -27.46 -9.96 8.80
N LEU A 126 -26.97 -9.85 7.57
CA LEU A 126 -25.53 -9.84 7.26
C LEU A 126 -24.90 -8.45 7.36
N SER A 127 -25.68 -7.37 7.50
CA SER A 127 -25.18 -5.99 7.51
C SER A 127 -24.11 -5.73 8.59
N ARG A 128 -24.31 -6.24 9.81
CA ARG A 128 -23.34 -6.12 10.90
C ARG A 128 -22.05 -6.88 10.59
N LEU A 129 -22.16 -8.11 10.07
CA LEU A 129 -21.00 -8.92 9.70
C LEU A 129 -20.22 -8.28 8.55
N ALA A 130 -20.92 -7.73 7.56
CA ALA A 130 -20.32 -7.01 6.45
C ALA A 130 -19.57 -5.75 6.91
N GLY A 131 -20.17 -4.97 7.82
CA GLY A 131 -19.54 -3.81 8.42
C GLY A 131 -18.31 -4.17 9.25
N VAL A 132 -18.38 -5.24 10.05
CA VAL A 132 -17.23 -5.73 10.83
C VAL A 132 -16.11 -6.23 9.92
N ALA A 133 -16.43 -6.97 8.86
CA ALA A 133 -15.44 -7.43 7.88
C ALA A 133 -14.76 -6.25 7.17
N PHE A 134 -15.53 -5.23 6.80
CA PHE A 134 -15.01 -4.00 6.20
C PHE A 134 -14.11 -3.23 7.18
N ALA A 135 -14.54 -3.05 8.43
CA ALA A 135 -13.75 -2.42 9.46
C ALA A 135 -12.45 -3.18 9.75
N ALA A 136 -12.50 -4.52 9.76
CA ALA A 136 -11.33 -5.37 9.90
C ALA A 136 -10.36 -5.20 8.71
N SER A 137 -10.86 -5.07 7.48
CA SER A 137 -10.06 -4.75 6.29
C SER A 137 -9.35 -3.39 6.42
N CYS A 138 -10.08 -2.36 6.86
CA CYS A 138 -9.52 -1.03 7.09
C CYS A 138 -8.48 -1.02 8.21
N ALA A 139 -8.73 -1.74 9.31
CA ALA A 139 -7.80 -1.86 10.42
C ALA A 139 -6.51 -2.58 9.97
N TRP A 140 -6.64 -3.67 9.21
CA TRP A 140 -5.50 -4.40 8.63
C TRP A 140 -4.66 -3.51 7.71
N LEU A 141 -5.30 -2.71 6.85
CA LEU A 141 -4.62 -1.71 6.03
C LEU A 141 -3.84 -0.71 6.90
N GLY A 142 -4.47 -0.17 7.94
CA GLY A 142 -3.84 0.73 8.90
C GLY A 142 -2.62 0.11 9.58
N TRP A 143 -2.73 -1.13 10.05
CA TRP A 143 -1.61 -1.88 10.64
C TRP A 143 -0.46 -2.09 9.65
N ASN A 144 -0.75 -2.48 8.40
CA ASN A 144 0.28 -2.62 7.36
C ASN A 144 1.04 -1.30 7.13
N LEU A 145 0.32 -0.18 7.08
CA LEU A 145 0.90 1.15 6.89
C LEU A 145 1.75 1.59 8.08
N VAL A 146 1.21 1.46 9.30
CA VAL A 146 1.91 1.83 10.54
C VAL A 146 3.16 0.97 10.73
N ALA A 147 3.08 -0.34 10.45
CA ALA A 147 4.23 -1.23 10.52
C ALA A 147 5.34 -0.82 9.53
N ALA A 148 4.97 -0.39 8.31
CA ALA A 148 5.92 0.12 7.34
C ALA A 148 6.60 1.41 7.83
N VAL A 149 5.84 2.35 8.40
CA VAL A 149 6.38 3.60 8.96
C VAL A 149 7.28 3.35 10.17
N ARG A 150 6.90 2.44 11.08
CA ARG A 150 7.73 2.08 12.25
C ARG A 150 9.08 1.50 11.83
N ARG A 151 9.10 0.56 10.88
CA ARG A 151 10.35 0.00 10.35
C ARG A 151 11.26 1.06 9.74
N TYR A 152 10.66 2.10 9.14
CA TYR A 152 11.41 3.24 8.65
C TYR A 152 12.00 4.10 9.76
N LEU A 153 11.23 4.41 10.80
CA LEU A 153 11.70 5.19 11.94
C LEU A 153 12.87 4.48 12.65
N ASP A 154 12.74 3.17 12.88
CA ASP A 154 13.81 2.36 13.47
C ASP A 154 15.09 2.40 12.63
N PHE A 155 14.96 2.35 11.30
CA PHE A 155 16.09 2.43 10.38
C PHE A 155 16.73 3.83 10.38
N ARG A 156 15.92 4.89 10.40
CA ARG A 156 16.38 6.28 10.48
C ARG A 156 17.18 6.51 11.77
N ASP A 157 16.69 6.02 12.89
CA ASP A 157 17.33 6.23 14.19
C ASP A 157 18.66 5.46 14.28
N ARG A 158 18.75 4.27 13.65
CA ARG A 158 20.02 3.55 13.47
C ARG A 158 21.04 4.31 12.63
N ILE A 159 20.64 4.94 11.52
CA ILE A 159 21.53 5.77 10.69
C ILE A 159 22.01 7.01 11.45
N ARG A 160 21.14 7.67 12.22
CA ARG A 160 21.55 8.81 13.05
C ARG A 160 22.56 8.40 14.11
N ALA A 161 22.36 7.25 14.76
CA ALA A 161 23.29 6.72 15.75
C ALA A 161 24.66 6.37 15.15
N SER A 162 24.71 5.79 13.95
CA SER A 162 25.98 5.48 13.27
C SER A 162 26.67 6.72 12.65
N GLY A 163 25.90 7.74 12.23
CA GLY A 163 26.42 9.03 11.77
C GLY A 163 27.18 9.81 12.86
N PHE A 164 26.73 9.75 14.12
CA PHE A 164 27.47 10.30 15.26
C PHE A 164 28.74 9.49 15.59
N GLY A 165 28.74 8.18 15.39
CA GLY A 165 29.94 7.34 15.57
C GLY A 165 31.06 7.66 14.57
N SER A 166 30.72 8.00 13.33
CA SER A 166 31.72 8.36 12.32
C SER A 166 32.35 9.74 12.55
N LEU A 167 31.63 10.69 13.15
CA LEU A 167 32.21 11.98 13.55
C LEU A 167 33.19 11.83 14.72
N MET A 168 32.96 10.88 15.63
CA MET A 168 33.89 10.64 16.75
C MET A 168 35.17 9.92 16.29
N VAL A 169 35.13 9.15 15.21
CA VAL A 169 36.33 8.56 14.58
C VAL A 169 37.12 9.61 13.78
N ILE A 170 36.45 10.59 13.16
CA ILE A 170 37.11 11.67 12.41
C ILE A 170 37.78 12.72 13.34
N CYS A 171 37.33 12.85 14.59
CA CYS A 171 37.97 13.68 15.61
C CYS A 171 39.08 12.97 16.41
N LEU A 172 39.48 11.74 16.06
CA LEU A 172 40.71 11.18 16.61
C LEU A 172 41.89 11.88 15.92
N PRO A 173 42.75 12.61 16.66
CA PRO A 173 43.84 13.33 16.04
C PRO A 173 44.74 12.32 15.34
N LEU A 174 44.98 12.56 14.05
CA LEU A 174 45.93 11.83 13.22
C LEU A 174 47.24 11.70 13.99
N THR A 175 47.50 10.53 14.57
CA THR A 175 48.81 10.18 15.09
C THR A 175 49.79 10.24 13.92
N PRO A 176 50.86 11.05 13.99
CA PRO A 176 51.79 11.18 12.88
C PRO A 176 52.51 9.84 12.69
N ILE A 177 52.40 9.30 11.48
CA ILE A 177 53.14 8.12 11.04
C ILE A 177 54.63 8.47 11.14
N ARG A 178 55.36 7.80 12.05
CA ARG A 178 56.82 7.90 12.14
C ARG A 178 57.45 7.41 10.83
N PRO A 179 58.48 8.10 10.29
CA PRO A 179 59.23 7.59 9.15
C PRO A 179 60.10 6.42 9.59
N LEU A 180 59.95 5.27 8.92
CA LEU A 180 60.90 4.16 9.01
C LEU A 180 62.17 4.55 8.24
N ALA A 181 63.08 5.19 8.94
CA ALA A 181 64.49 5.26 8.55
C ALA A 181 65.22 4.04 9.13
N GLU A 182 66.08 3.46 8.28
CA GLU A 182 67.19 2.55 8.58
C GLU A 182 66.89 1.19 9.21
N ARG A 183 67.18 0.12 8.45
CA ARG A 183 68.15 -0.91 8.86
C ARG A 183 68.61 -1.74 7.66
N SER A 184 69.94 -1.83 7.58
CA SER A 184 70.84 -2.71 6.79
C SER A 184 70.80 -2.62 5.27
#